data_AF-D6M596-F1
#
_entry.id   AF-D6M596-F1
#
_cell.length_a   1.000
_cell.length_b   1.000
_cell.length_c   1.000
_cell.angle_alpha   90.00
_cell.angle_beta   90.00
_cell.angle_gamma   90.00
#
_symmetry.space_group_name_H-M   'P 1'
#
loop_
_entity.id
_entity.type
_entity.pdbx_description
1 polymer ?
#
loop_
_entity_poly.entity_id
_entity_poly.type
_entity_poly.pdbx_seq_one_letter_code
_entity_poly.pdbx_strand_id
1 'polypeptide(L)'
;MAGVVAALVAAFVAAGLYGGLIGLVERQIWYGAVGVGLLVGLAAGRVGGRSPVLPVVAALFTLGGVYGGQLLGEAVVGAKQLPVSAWELLTDHLGLVREAWSADAGLLTAVFFVIAAAAAFSATKKGATRG
;
A
#
# COMPACT_ATOMS: atom_id res chain seq x y z
N MET A 1 19.11 -9.10 4.31
CA MET A 1 18.52 -7.81 4.75
C MET A 1 18.16 -6.89 3.59
N ALA A 2 18.99 -6.76 2.55
CA ALA A 2 18.72 -5.84 1.43
C ALA A 2 17.32 -5.96 0.79
N GLY A 3 16.81 -7.19 0.57
CA GLY A 3 15.46 -7.39 0.03
C GLY A 3 14.32 -6.92 0.95
N VAL A 4 14.50 -6.97 2.27
CA VAL A 4 13.50 -6.47 3.24
C VAL A 4 13.45 -4.95 3.19
N VAL A 5 14.62 -4.29 3.16
CA VAL A 5 14.71 -2.84 3.01
C VAL A 5 14.11 -2.38 1.68
N ALA A 6 14.42 -3.08 0.59
CA ALA A 6 13.84 -2.77 -0.72
C ALA A 6 12.30 -2.91 -0.71
N ALA A 7 11.77 -3.96 -0.09
CA ALA A 7 10.34 -4.16 0.07
C ALA A 7 9.69 -3.04 0.88
N LEU A 8 10.32 -2.61 1.98
CA LEU A 8 9.82 -1.55 2.84
C LEU A 8 9.79 -0.19 2.10
N VAL A 9 10.90 0.17 1.44
CA VAL A 9 10.97 1.41 0.65
C VAL A 9 9.95 1.39 -0.48
N ALA A 10 9.85 0.27 -1.21
CA ALA A 10 8.85 0.12 -2.26
C ALA A 10 7.42 0.26 -1.71
N ALA A 11 7.15 -0.24 -0.49
CA ALA A 11 5.84 -0.12 0.14
C ALA A 11 5.50 1.34 0.45
N PHE A 12 6.44 2.12 0.99
CA PHE A 12 6.22 3.55 1.23
C PHE A 12 6.02 4.34 -0.06
N VAL A 13 6.84 4.10 -1.08
CA VAL A 13 6.71 4.76 -2.39
C VAL A 13 5.36 4.41 -3.02
N ALA A 14 5.00 3.13 -3.03
CA ALA A 14 3.74 2.68 -3.60
C ALA A 14 2.53 3.18 -2.80
N ALA A 15 2.61 3.27 -1.47
CA ALA A 15 1.58 3.87 -0.62
C ALA A 15 1.38 5.36 -0.95
N GLY A 16 2.48 6.12 -1.09
CA GLY A 16 2.43 7.54 -1.47
C GLY A 16 1.81 7.75 -2.85
N LEU A 17 2.22 6.96 -3.85
CA LEU A 17 1.64 7.00 -5.18
C LEU A 17 0.16 6.62 -5.17
N TYR A 18 -0.22 5.56 -4.45
CA TYR A 18 -1.60 5.09 -4.38
C TYR A 18 -2.50 6.11 -3.68
N GLY A 19 -2.09 6.64 -2.53
CA GLY A 19 -2.84 7.67 -1.80
C GLY A 19 -2.95 8.99 -2.56
N GLY A 20 -1.87 9.42 -3.21
CA GLY A 20 -1.90 10.59 -4.08
C GLY A 20 -2.89 10.44 -5.25
N LEU A 21 -2.95 9.26 -5.87
CA LEU A 21 -3.92 8.97 -6.93
C LEU A 21 -5.37 8.98 -6.43
N ILE A 22 -5.65 8.41 -5.25
CA ILE A 22 -6.98 8.48 -4.62
C ILE A 22 -7.36 9.95 -4.38
N GLY A 23 -6.44 10.74 -3.79
CA GLY A 23 -6.67 12.14 -3.50
C GLY A 23 -6.91 13.01 -4.74
N LEU A 24 -6.30 12.66 -5.88
CA LEU A 24 -6.49 13.37 -7.15
C LEU A 24 -7.81 13.03 -7.84
N VAL A 25 -8.18 11.76 -7.86
CA VAL A 25 -9.32 11.27 -8.66
C VAL A 25 -10.63 11.28 -7.85
N GLU A 26 -10.56 11.47 -6.53
CA GLU A 26 -11.71 11.50 -5.59
C GLU A 26 -12.61 10.26 -5.72
N ARG A 27 -12.07 9.19 -6.30
CA ARG A 27 -12.69 7.89 -6.54
C ARG A 27 -11.67 6.82 -6.20
N GLN A 28 -12.11 5.79 -5.49
CA GLN A 28 -11.27 4.65 -5.17
C GLN A 28 -10.90 3.87 -6.44
N ILE A 29 -9.60 3.81 -6.75
CA ILE A 29 -9.08 2.94 -7.81
C ILE A 29 -8.83 1.58 -7.18
N TRP A 30 -9.84 0.72 -7.22
CA TRP A 30 -9.78 -0.64 -6.64
C TRP A 30 -8.60 -1.47 -7.19
N TYR A 31 -8.19 -1.24 -8.44
CA TYR A 31 -7.04 -1.91 -9.07
C TYR A 31 -5.66 -1.48 -8.55
N GLY A 32 -5.56 -0.33 -7.86
CA GLY A 32 -4.28 0.22 -7.40
C GLY A 32 -3.55 -0.68 -6.40
N ALA A 33 -4.31 -1.38 -5.54
CA ALA A 33 -3.76 -2.29 -4.53
C ALA A 33 -2.95 -3.45 -5.15
N VAL A 34 -3.39 -3.97 -6.32
CA VAL A 34 -2.64 -5.01 -7.04
C VAL A 34 -1.30 -4.45 -7.54
N GLY A 35 -1.29 -3.22 -8.02
CA GLY A 35 -0.09 -2.51 -8.43
C GLY A 35 0.91 -2.35 -7.27
N VAL A 36 0.43 -1.95 -6.10
CA VAL A 36 1.25 -1.87 -4.86
C VAL A 36 1.90 -3.22 -4.59
N GLY A 37 1.13 -4.31 -4.58
CA GLY A 37 1.66 -5.66 -4.33
C GLY A 37 2.71 -6.09 -5.34
N LEU A 38 2.47 -5.86 -6.64
CA LEU A 38 3.45 -6.18 -7.67
C LEU A 38 4.75 -5.39 -7.52
N LEU A 39 4.67 -4.09 -7.24
CA LEU A 39 5.84 -3.22 -7.05
C LEU A 39 6.68 -3.66 -5.85
N VAL A 40 6.03 -3.85 -4.69
CA VAL A 40 6.69 -4.29 -3.46
C VAL A 40 7.32 -5.67 -3.65
N GLY A 41 6.57 -6.63 -4.21
CA GLY A 41 7.06 -7.99 -4.41
C GLY A 41 8.23 -8.06 -5.39
N LEU A 42 8.15 -7.35 -6.52
CA LEU A 42 9.25 -7.32 -7.49
C LEU A 42 10.52 -6.68 -6.90
N ALA A 43 10.38 -5.59 -6.15
CA ALA A 43 11.51 -4.94 -5.47
C ALA A 43 12.16 -5.89 -4.45
N ALA A 44 11.33 -6.55 -3.64
CA ALA A 44 11.80 -7.55 -2.67
C ALA A 44 12.56 -8.68 -3.37
N GLY A 45 11.94 -9.32 -4.36
CA GLY A 45 12.49 -10.50 -5.03
C GLY A 45 13.80 -10.23 -5.77
N ARG A 46 13.90 -9.08 -6.46
CA ARG A 46 15.12 -8.74 -7.20
C ARG A 46 16.32 -8.43 -6.30
N VAL A 47 16.10 -7.79 -5.17
CA VAL A 47 17.18 -7.37 -4.27
C VAL A 47 17.50 -8.43 -3.21
N GLY A 48 16.51 -9.24 -2.82
CA GLY A 48 16.65 -10.19 -1.71
C GLY A 48 16.91 -11.65 -2.10
N GLY A 49 16.88 -12.00 -3.39
CA GLY A 49 17.17 -13.36 -3.87
C GLY A 49 16.17 -14.42 -3.37
N ARG A 50 16.60 -15.69 -3.33
CA ARG A 50 15.73 -16.88 -3.12
C ARG A 50 15.38 -17.17 -1.65
N SER A 51 15.31 -16.15 -0.80
CA SER A 51 14.94 -16.34 0.61
C SER A 51 13.48 -16.82 0.75
N PRO A 52 13.19 -17.91 1.49
CA PRO A 52 11.84 -18.44 1.64
C PRO A 52 10.93 -17.54 2.49
N VAL A 53 11.50 -16.71 3.36
CA VAL A 53 10.75 -15.80 4.25
C VAL A 53 10.35 -14.50 3.53
N LEU A 54 11.12 -14.11 2.51
CA LEU A 54 10.98 -12.82 1.84
C LEU A 54 9.62 -12.60 1.16
N PRO A 55 8.99 -13.59 0.50
CA PRO A 55 7.64 -13.43 -0.05
C PRO A 55 6.58 -13.09 1.00
N VAL A 56 6.70 -13.66 2.21
CA VAL A 56 5.78 -13.38 3.33
C VAL A 56 5.98 -11.95 3.83
N VAL A 57 7.23 -11.54 4.02
CA VAL A 57 7.57 -10.16 4.45
C VAL A 57 7.07 -9.13 3.43
N ALA A 58 7.27 -9.40 2.14
CA ALA A 58 6.77 -8.53 1.07
C ALA A 58 5.24 -8.43 1.06
N ALA A 59 4.53 -9.54 1.31
CA ALA A 59 3.08 -9.52 1.44
C ALA A 59 2.62 -8.68 2.64
N LEU A 60 3.27 -8.81 3.81
CA LEU A 60 2.96 -8.00 4.99
C LEU A 60 3.19 -6.51 4.76
N PHE A 61 4.32 -6.13 4.14
CA PHE A 61 4.57 -4.73 3.79
C PHE A 61 3.61 -4.21 2.72
N THR A 62 3.15 -5.07 1.81
CA THR A 62 2.10 -4.70 0.85
C THR A 62 0.80 -4.39 1.56
N LEU A 63 0.37 -5.21 2.53
CA LEU A 63 -0.83 -4.92 3.32
C LEU A 63 -0.70 -3.58 4.05
N GLY A 64 0.45 -3.33 4.69
CA GLY A 64 0.72 -2.04 5.33
C GLY A 64 0.71 -0.86 4.35
N GLY A 65 1.32 -1.04 3.17
CA GLY A 65 1.39 -0.01 2.13
C GLY A 65 0.04 0.30 1.49
N VAL A 66 -0.80 -0.71 1.23
CA VAL A 66 -2.16 -0.50 0.73
C VAL A 66 -2.99 0.25 1.76
N TYR A 67 -2.99 -0.19 3.01
CA TYR A 67 -3.74 0.49 4.09
C TYR A 67 -3.25 1.93 4.30
N GLY A 68 -1.94 2.14 4.38
CA GLY A 68 -1.35 3.47 4.52
C GLY A 68 -1.68 4.37 3.32
N GLY A 69 -1.67 3.83 2.10
CA GLY A 69 -2.07 4.58 0.90
C GLY A 69 -3.55 4.96 0.92
N GLN A 70 -4.44 4.09 1.40
CA GLN A 70 -5.85 4.43 1.57
C GLN A 70 -6.06 5.55 2.60
N LEU A 71 -5.42 5.46 3.77
CA LEU A 71 -5.50 6.51 4.79
C LEU A 71 -4.94 7.86 4.28
N LEU A 72 -3.83 7.84 3.53
CA LEU A 72 -3.30 9.05 2.90
C LEU A 72 -4.29 9.62 1.88
N GLY A 73 -4.95 8.76 1.09
CA GLY A 73 -5.99 9.17 0.16
C GLY A 73 -7.14 9.88 0.87
N GLU A 74 -7.67 9.28 1.94
CA GLU A 74 -8.73 9.88 2.77
C GLU A 74 -8.29 11.22 3.39
N ALA A 75 -7.06 11.29 3.89
CA ALA A 75 -6.53 12.53 4.46
C ALA A 75 -6.39 13.65 3.41
N VAL A 76 -5.96 13.31 2.18
CA VAL A 76 -5.88 14.28 1.08
C VAL A 76 -7.27 14.75 0.65
N VAL A 77 -8.26 13.85 0.58
CA VAL A 77 -9.65 14.21 0.27
C VAL A 77 -10.23 15.08 1.38
N GLY A 78 -10.02 14.71 2.65
CA GLY A 78 -10.47 15.49 3.82
C GLY A 78 -9.85 16.88 3.88
N ALA A 79 -8.57 17.02 3.55
CA ALA A 79 -7.87 18.31 3.50
C ALA A 79 -8.41 19.28 2.43
N LYS A 80 -9.15 18.79 1.43
CA LYS A 80 -9.87 19.66 0.47
C LYS A 80 -11.15 20.24 1.06
N GLN A 81 -11.69 19.64 2.11
CA GLN A 81 -12.98 20.00 2.71
C GLN A 81 -12.82 20.70 4.06
N LEU A 82 -11.72 20.46 4.76
CA LEU A 82 -11.41 21.01 6.07
C LEU A 82 -10.25 22.01 5.98
N PRO A 83 -10.20 23.03 6.85
CA PRO A 83 -9.12 24.03 6.85
C PRO A 83 -7.84 23.51 7.55
N VAL A 84 -7.47 22.26 7.31
CA VAL A 84 -6.29 21.58 7.87
C VAL A 84 -5.58 20.81 6.78
N SER A 85 -4.27 20.61 6.93
CA SER A 85 -3.46 19.87 5.97
C SER A 85 -3.70 18.36 6.06
N ALA A 86 -3.40 17.63 4.97
CA ALA A 86 -3.46 16.16 4.98
C ALA A 86 -2.50 15.55 6.02
N TRP A 87 -1.38 16.23 6.30
CA TRP A 87 -0.43 15.80 7.32
C TRP A 87 -1.02 15.93 8.73
N GLU A 88 -1.61 17.08 9.06
CA GLU A 88 -2.32 17.26 10.33
C GLU A 88 -3.47 16.26 10.48
N LEU A 89 -4.20 15.96 9.40
CA LEU A 89 -5.22 14.91 9.42
C LEU A 89 -4.64 13.52 9.76
N LEU A 90 -3.44 13.19 9.27
CA LEU A 90 -2.78 11.91 9.54
C LEU A 90 -2.11 11.84 10.92
N THR A 91 -1.65 12.96 11.48
CA THR A 91 -0.95 12.97 12.77
C THR A 91 -1.85 13.30 13.94
N ASP A 92 -2.72 14.31 13.78
CA ASP A 92 -3.46 14.92 14.88
C ASP A 92 -4.93 14.48 14.86
N HIS A 93 -5.43 14.08 13.69
CA HIS A 93 -6.81 13.66 13.49
C HIS A 93 -6.96 12.27 12.85
N LEU A 94 -5.98 11.38 13.07
CA LEU A 94 -5.97 10.03 12.48
C LEU A 94 -7.26 9.24 12.77
N GLY A 95 -7.90 9.49 13.91
CA GLY A 95 -9.19 8.91 14.26
C GLY A 95 -10.28 9.22 13.21
N LEU A 96 -10.36 10.48 12.76
CA LEU A 96 -11.32 10.91 11.74
C LEU A 96 -11.02 10.27 10.38
N VAL A 97 -9.74 10.23 10.00
CA VAL A 97 -9.31 9.58 8.75
C VAL A 97 -9.65 8.09 8.75
N ARG A 98 -9.45 7.43 9.90
CA ARG A 98 -9.77 6.00 10.05
C ARG A 98 -11.27 5.76 10.04
N GLU A 99 -12.06 6.65 10.63
CA GLU A 99 -13.52 6.57 10.60
C GLU A 99 -14.04 6.70 9.17
N ALA A 100 -13.59 7.72 8.43
CA ALA A 100 -13.90 7.90 7.01
C ALA A 100 -13.52 6.68 6.17
N TRP A 101 -12.29 6.18 6.33
CA TRP A 101 -11.84 4.95 5.67
C TRP A 101 -12.74 3.76 6.01
N SER A 102 -13.11 3.60 7.29
CA SER A 102 -13.93 2.46 7.73
C SER A 102 -15.37 2.52 7.23
N ALA A 103 -15.92 3.72 7.03
CA ALA A 103 -17.24 3.92 6.45
C ALA A 103 -17.29 3.47 4.98
N ASP A 104 -16.18 3.65 4.25
CA ASP A 104 -16.00 3.24 2.87
C ASP A 104 -15.48 1.80 2.72
N ALA A 105 -14.85 1.24 3.76
CA ALA A 105 -14.26 -0.09 3.74
C ALA A 105 -15.34 -1.18 3.73
N GLY A 106 -15.61 -1.72 2.53
CA GLY A 106 -16.49 -2.87 2.35
C GLY A 106 -15.75 -4.21 2.18
N LEU A 107 -16.52 -5.27 1.91
CA LEU A 107 -15.99 -6.61 1.57
C LEU A 107 -14.97 -6.56 0.42
N LEU A 108 -15.19 -5.68 -0.56
CA LEU A 108 -14.31 -5.53 -1.71
C LEU A 108 -12.90 -5.07 -1.31
N THR A 109 -12.80 -4.19 -0.31
CA THR A 109 -11.52 -3.76 0.26
C THR A 109 -10.74 -4.95 0.78
N ALA A 110 -11.37 -5.81 1.59
CA ALA A 110 -10.74 -7.02 2.12
C ALA A 110 -10.26 -7.97 0.99
N VAL A 111 -11.08 -8.14 -0.06
CA VAL A 111 -10.70 -8.93 -1.24
C VAL A 111 -9.45 -8.35 -1.91
N PHE A 112 -9.37 -7.04 -2.12
CA PHE A 112 -8.19 -6.42 -2.72
C PHE A 112 -6.94 -6.47 -1.85
N PHE A 113 -7.07 -6.43 -0.52
CA PHE A 113 -5.94 -6.70 0.39
C PHE A 113 -5.39 -8.11 0.17
N VAL A 114 -6.25 -9.12 0.06
CA VAL A 114 -5.85 -10.51 -0.20
C VAL A 114 -5.19 -10.63 -1.58
N ILE A 115 -5.78 -10.04 -2.62
CA ILE A 115 -5.21 -10.07 -3.98
C ILE A 115 -3.86 -9.36 -4.00
N ALA A 116 -3.71 -8.21 -3.35
CA ALA A 116 -2.46 -7.48 -3.28
C ALA A 116 -1.36 -8.29 -2.58
N ALA A 117 -1.68 -8.91 -1.44
CA ALA A 117 -0.75 -9.80 -0.74
C ALA A 117 -0.35 -11.01 -1.59
N ALA A 118 -1.30 -11.66 -2.26
CA ALA A 118 -1.04 -12.78 -3.15
C ALA A 118 -0.18 -12.37 -4.37
N ALA A 119 -0.45 -11.18 -4.92
CA ALA A 119 0.33 -10.60 -6.01
C ALA A 119 1.77 -10.32 -5.57
N ALA A 120 1.96 -9.72 -4.38
CA ALA A 120 3.27 -9.47 -3.80
C ALA A 120 4.05 -10.77 -3.57
N PHE A 121 3.41 -11.76 -2.95
CA PHE A 121 4.02 -13.06 -2.70
C PHE A 121 4.49 -13.73 -4.01
N SER A 122 3.62 -13.72 -5.03
CA SER A 122 3.92 -14.31 -6.33
C SER A 122 5.02 -13.53 -7.08
N ALA A 123 4.96 -12.21 -7.04
CA ALA A 123 5.94 -11.33 -7.65
C ALA A 123 7.33 -11.46 -7.01
N THR A 124 7.42 -11.61 -5.69
CA THR A 124 8.69 -11.84 -4.98
C THR A 124 9.36 -13.12 -5.45
N LYS A 125 8.61 -14.22 -5.51
CA LYS A 125 9.14 -15.51 -5.99
C LYS A 125 9.65 -15.41 -7.43
N LYS A 126 8.92 -14.72 -8.31
CA LYS A 126 9.30 -14.53 -9.71
C LYS A 126 10.47 -13.55 -9.90
N GLY A 127 10.56 -12.54 -9.04
CA GLY A 127 11.67 -11.57 -9.04
C GLY A 127 12.99 -12.21 -8.65
N ALA A 128 12.96 -13.18 -7.73
CA ALA A 128 14.14 -13.90 -7.25
C ALA A 128 14.79 -14.83 -8.29
N THR A 129 14.08 -15.19 -9.38
CA THR A 129 14.61 -16.06 -10.44
C THR A 129 15.17 -15.30 -11.64
N ARG A 130 15.09 -13.97 -11.64
CA ARG A 130 15.54 -13.09 -12.74
C ARG A 130 16.72 -12.19 -12.35
N GLY A 131 17.39 -12.50 -11.25
CA GLY A 131 18.59 -11.82 -10.75
C GLY A 131 19.83 -12.64 -10.98
#